data_AF-A0A964KRJ3-F1
#
_entry.id   AF-A0A964KRJ3-F1
#
_cell.length_a   1.000
_cell.length_b   1.000
_cell.length_c   1.000
_cell.angle_alpha   90.00
_cell.angle_beta   90.00
_cell.angle_gamma   90.00
#
_symmetry.space_group_name_H-M   'P 1'
#
loop_
_entity.id
_entity.type
_entity.pdbx_description
1 polymer ?
#
loop_
_entity_poly.entity_id
_entity_poly.type
_entity_poly.pdbx_seq_one_letter_code
_entity_poly.pdbx_strand_id
1 'polypeptide(L)' 'GTPQPAEVQTYDDHRIAMSFAITGLRAPGIRIANPECVSKTFPEYFDVLRSLTTPAAQR' A
#
# COMPACT_ATOMS: atom_id res chain seq x y z
N GLY A 1 3.42 -14.29 -13.08
CA GLY A 1 4.31 -13.26 -13.66
C GLY A 1 4.70 -12.26 -12.58
N THR A 2 5.76 -11.49 -12.79
CA THR A 2 6.18 -10.42 -11.87
C THR A 2 5.46 -9.12 -12.24
N PRO A 3 4.73 -8.46 -11.31
CA PRO A 3 4.12 -7.16 -11.57
C PRO A 3 5.18 -6.15 -12.02
N GLN A 4 4.86 -5.34 -13.03
CA GLN A 4 5.71 -4.27 -13.52
C GLN A 4 5.37 -2.95 -12.80
N PRO A 5 6.30 -1.99 -12.71
CA PRO A 5 6.02 -0.65 -12.20
C PRO A 5 4.83 -0.02 -12.92
N ALA A 6 3.89 0.52 -12.14
CA ALA A 6 2.67 1.12 -12.66
C ALA A 6 2.06 2.08 -11.65
N GLU A 7 1.27 3.03 -12.16
CA GLU A 7 0.35 3.81 -11.34
C GLU A 7 -1.03 3.14 -11.32
N VAL A 8 -1.55 2.89 -10.12
CA VAL A 8 -2.81 2.21 -9.88
C VAL A 8 -3.85 3.24 -9.49
N GLN A 9 -4.86 3.40 -10.34
CA GLN A 9 -6.05 4.19 -10.05
C GLN A 9 -6.95 3.43 -9.08
N THR A 10 -7.31 4.04 -7.94
CA THR A 10 -8.12 3.39 -6.90
C THR A 10 -9.61 3.53 -7.13
N TYR A 11 -10.05 4.53 -7.91
CA TYR A 11 -11.46 4.83 -8.13
C TYR A 11 -12.26 4.94 -6.81
N ASP A 12 -11.63 5.52 -5.79
CA ASP A 12 -12.15 5.64 -4.42
C ASP A 12 -12.43 4.31 -3.68
N ASP A 13 -11.97 3.17 -4.20
CA ASP A 13 -12.07 1.87 -3.54
C ASP A 13 -10.84 1.61 -2.64
N HIS A 14 -11.07 1.69 -1.33
CA HIS A 14 -10.07 1.38 -0.30
C HIS A 14 -9.46 -0.02 -0.44
N ARG A 15 -10.20 -1.00 -0.97
CA ARG A 15 -9.71 -2.37 -1.15
C ARG A 15 -8.67 -2.44 -2.26
N ILE A 16 -8.83 -1.64 -3.32
CA ILE A 16 -7.81 -1.52 -4.38
C ILE A 16 -6.54 -0.92 -3.78
N ALA A 17 -6.66 0.20 -3.05
CA ALA A 17 -5.53 0.84 -2.39
C ALA A 17 -4.78 -0.12 -1.44
N MET A 18 -5.48 -0.81 -0.55
CA MET A 18 -4.85 -1.77 0.38
C MET A 18 -4.20 -2.96 -0.34
N SER A 19 -4.86 -3.52 -1.36
CA SER A 19 -4.32 -4.69 -2.07
C SER A 19 -3.02 -4.37 -2.81
N PHE A 20 -2.96 -3.21 -3.45
CA PHE A 20 -1.75 -2.77 -4.16
C PHE A 20 -0.66 -2.25 -3.22
N ALA A 21 -1.00 -1.76 -2.03
CA ALA A 21 -0.01 -1.41 -1.01
C ALA A 21 0.80 -2.64 -0.56
N ILE A 22 0.13 -3.77 -0.33
CA ILE A 22 0.78 -5.05 -0.04
C ILE A 22 1.59 -5.54 -1.24
N THR A 23 1.04 -5.43 -2.45
CA THR A 23 1.75 -5.82 -3.68
C THR A 23 3.06 -5.03 -3.85
N GLY A 24 3.04 -3.74 -3.52
CA GLY A 24 4.21 -2.85 -3.57
C GLY A 24 5.35 -3.24 -2.63
N LEU A 25 5.07 -4.03 -1.58
CA LEU A 25 6.12 -4.57 -0.70
C LEU A 25 6.99 -5.62 -1.42
N ARG A 26 6.44 -6.30 -2.43
CA ARG A 26 7.14 -7.34 -3.18
C ARG A 26 7.59 -6.87 -4.57
N ALA A 27 6.82 -6.01 -5.21
CA ALA A 27 7.10 -5.49 -6.54
C ALA A 27 7.40 -3.98 -6.45
N PRO A 28 8.67 -3.57 -6.62
CA PRO A 28 9.02 -2.15 -6.55
C PRO A 28 8.40 -1.37 -7.72
N GLY A 29 8.09 -0.09 -7.48
CA GLY A 29 7.60 0.82 -8.52
C GLY A 29 6.08 0.87 -8.69
N ILE A 30 5.31 0.21 -7.83
CA ILE A 30 3.86 0.41 -7.73
C ILE A 30 3.57 1.74 -7.03
N ARG A 31 2.83 2.64 -7.70
CA ARG A 31 2.32 3.90 -7.14
C ARG A 31 0.80 3.82 -7.06
N ILE A 32 0.20 4.27 -5.97
CA ILE A 32 -1.24 4.21 -5.75
C ILE A 32 -1.78 5.64 -5.81
N ALA A 33 -2.77 5.89 -6.67
CA ALA A 33 -3.47 7.18 -6.73
C ALA A 33 -4.57 7.24 -5.66
N ASN A 34 -4.72 8.38 -4.99
CA ASN A 34 -5.64 8.57 -3.85
C ASN A 34 -5.55 7.47 -2.76
N PRO A 35 -4.36 7.20 -2.17
CA PRO A 35 -4.24 6.22 -1.09
C PRO A 35 -5.07 6.60 0.15
N GLU A 36 -5.42 7.87 0.33
CA GLU A 36 -6.23 8.37 1.44
C GLU A 36 -7.66 7.83 1.46
N CYS A 37 -8.16 7.22 0.38
CA CYS A 37 -9.49 6.60 0.34
C CYS A 37 -9.65 5.48 1.38
N VAL A 38 -8.54 4.88 1.83
CA VAL A 38 -8.49 3.89 2.92
C VAL A 38 -8.91 4.48 4.26
N SER A 39 -8.69 5.79 4.47
CA SER A 39 -8.98 6.44 5.76
C SER A 39 -10.47 6.48 6.10
N LYS A 40 -11.36 6.24 5.13
CA LYS A 40 -12.81 6.12 5.39
C LYS A 40 -13.14 4.91 6.27
N THR A 41 -12.36 3.82 6.16
CA THR A 41 -12.63 2.55 6.84
C THR A 41 -11.51 2.13 7.78
N PHE A 42 -10.27 2.53 7.48
CA PHE A 42 -9.09 2.20 8.28
C PHE A 42 -8.05 3.34 8.23
N PRO A 43 -8.24 4.42 9.01
CA PRO A 43 -7.34 5.58 9.05
C PRO A 43 -5.86 5.23 9.29
N GLU A 44 -5.59 4.24 10.14
CA GLU A 44 -4.24 3.87 10.58
C GLU A 44 -3.57 2.83 9.68
N TYR A 45 -4.18 2.47 8.54
CA TYR A 45 -3.72 1.36 7.70
C TYR A 45 -2.24 1.45 7.32
N PHE A 46 -1.79 2.61 6.81
CA PHE A 46 -0.40 2.79 6.37
C PHE A 46 0.60 2.86 7.52
N ASP A 47 0.18 3.32 8.69
CA ASP A 47 1.02 3.33 9.88
C ASP A 47 1.20 1.91 10.42
N VAL A 48 0.13 1.12 10.46
CA VAL A 48 0.19 -0.30 10.79
C VAL A 48 1.06 -1.04 9.78
N LEU A 49 0.83 -0.82 8.48
CA LEU A 49 1.65 -1.45 7.43
C LEU A 49 3.13 -1.11 7.59
N ARG A 50 3.46 0.16 7.88
CA ARG A 50 4.84 0.61 8.14
C ARG A 50 5.42 -0.07 9.38
N SER A 51 4.65 -0.21 10.45
CA SER A 51 5.11 -0.88 11.69
C SER A 51 5.48 -2.34 11.46
N LEU A 52 4.82 -3.02 10.51
CA LEU A 52 5.04 -4.43 10.18
C LEU A 52 6.16 -4.64 9.15
N THR A 53 6.47 -3.62 8.34
CA THR A 53 7.38 -3.73 7.19
C THR A 53 8.69 -2.99 7.36
N THR A 54 8.76 -2.07 8.34
CA THR A 54 10.02 -1.47 8.74
C THR A 54 10.79 -2.51 9.54
N PRO A 55 12.01 -2.91 9.12
CA PRO A 55 12.84 -3.76 9.95
C PRO A 55 13.04 -3.06 11.29
N ALA A 56 12.71 -3.73 12.39
CA ALA A 56 13.16 -3.27 13.70
C ALA A 56 14.68 -3.15 13.59
N ALA A 57 15.21 -1.93 13.75
CA ALA A 57 16.65 -1.72 13.82
C ALA A 57 17.20 -2.77 14.79
N GLN A 58 18.04 -3.67 14.27
CA GLN A 58 18.56 -4.82 14.98
C GLN A 58 19.06 -4.36 16.36
N ARG A 59 18.43 -4.88 17.41
CA ARG A 59 19.01 -4.90 18.76
C ARG A 59 19.95 -6.08 18.85
#